data_AF-A0A7J4RM13-F1
#
_entry.id   AF-A0A7J4RM13-F1
#
_cell.length_a   1.000
_cell.length_b   1.000
_cell.length_c   1.000
_cell.angle_alpha   90.00
_cell.angle_beta   90.00
_cell.angle_gamma   90.00
#
_symmetry.space_group_name_H-M   'P 1'
#
loop_
_entity.id
_entity.type
_entity.pdbx_description
1 polymer ?
#
loop_
_entity_poly.entity_id
_entity_poly.type
_entity_poly.pdbx_seq_one_letter_code
_entity_poly.pdbx_strand_id
1 'polypeptide(L)'
;MSGGGLLEKAMGQQMSPDGESMVDEVVAEALPQSMATPKLEFPISVKLGAGIGLIAFLLMWFLDSYTLQDFVDPIPFGLIPVIMFGGSFYLVWSGMGKQKTVVLVVCYLLMAGVPYIAGMSFSESITISESELSDDSSEITLTIRGSSPASNADVSIVYDGSLVYEETVAFSMDRKDGIGDYGEITLSVSDWYSGNSGPNNDYTVTVSVG
;
A
#
# COMPACT_ATOMS: atom_id res chain seq x y z
N MET A 1 -12.23 -41.00 -66.85
CA MET A 1 -11.23 -40.57 -65.85
C MET A 1 -9.89 -40.39 -66.55
N SER A 2 -9.10 -39.42 -66.09
CA SER A 2 -7.74 -39.05 -66.54
C SER A 2 -7.68 -38.18 -67.81
N GLY A 3 -7.13 -36.96 -67.83
CA GLY A 3 -6.51 -36.16 -66.78
C GLY A 3 -6.22 -34.75 -67.31
N GLY A 4 -6.91 -33.74 -66.78
CA GLY A 4 -6.64 -32.32 -67.07
C GLY A 4 -5.54 -31.82 -66.15
N GLY A 5 -4.35 -31.60 -66.70
CA GLY A 5 -3.14 -31.25 -65.97
C GLY A 5 -3.15 -29.83 -65.40
N LEU A 6 -2.36 -29.61 -64.35
CA LEU A 6 -2.21 -28.34 -63.62
C LEU A 6 -1.88 -27.12 -64.51
N LEU A 7 -1.28 -27.35 -65.68
CA LEU A 7 -0.99 -26.32 -66.68
C LEU A 7 -2.26 -25.72 -67.32
N GLU A 8 -3.30 -26.53 -67.52
CA GLU A 8 -4.56 -26.06 -68.11
C GLU A 8 -5.39 -25.25 -67.11
N LYS A 9 -5.25 -25.56 -65.81
CA LYS A 9 -5.80 -24.75 -64.71
C LYS A 9 -5.05 -23.42 -64.52
N ALA A 10 -3.74 -23.37 -64.77
CA ALA A 10 -2.97 -22.14 -64.70
C ALA A 10 -3.25 -21.20 -65.88
N MET A 11 -3.37 -21.74 -67.10
CA MET A 11 -3.73 -20.94 -68.28
C MET A 11 -5.17 -20.40 -68.22
N GLY A 12 -6.12 -21.16 -67.65
CA GLY A 12 -7.49 -20.70 -67.44
C GLY A 12 -7.63 -19.62 -66.36
N GLN A 13 -6.69 -19.51 -65.41
CA GLN A 13 -6.71 -18.45 -64.40
C GLN A 13 -6.01 -17.15 -64.86
N GLN A 14 -5.30 -17.17 -65.98
CA GLN A 14 -4.70 -15.97 -66.58
C GLN A 14 -5.58 -15.28 -67.64
N MET A 15 -6.74 -15.84 -67.98
CA MET A 15 -7.70 -15.20 -68.88
C MET A 15 -9.14 -15.37 -68.38
N SER A 16 -9.59 -14.41 -67.58
CA SER A 16 -10.97 -13.94 -67.68
C SER A 16 -10.97 -12.53 -68.28
N PRO A 17 -11.88 -12.24 -69.22
CA PRO A 17 -11.95 -10.98 -69.93
C PRO A 17 -12.72 -10.00 -69.04
N ASP A 18 -12.01 -9.19 -68.28
CA ASP A 18 -12.37 -7.79 -68.02
C ASP A 18 -11.23 -7.21 -67.21
N GLY A 19 -10.57 -6.22 -67.82
CA GLY A 19 -9.21 -5.82 -67.54
C GLY A 19 -8.97 -5.30 -66.12
N GLU A 20 -7.76 -5.57 -65.63
CA GLU A 20 -6.83 -4.53 -65.17
C GLU A 20 -5.45 -5.17 -64.93
N SER A 21 -4.42 -4.56 -65.51
CA SER A 21 -3.06 -5.07 -65.54
C SER A 21 -2.36 -4.96 -64.19
N MET A 22 -1.91 -6.09 -63.65
CA MET A 22 -0.68 -6.15 -62.87
C MET A 22 0.33 -6.85 -63.77
N VAL A 23 1.57 -6.42 -63.98
CA VAL A 23 2.57 -5.93 -63.05
C VAL A 23 3.67 -5.32 -63.93
N ASP A 24 4.05 -4.06 -63.68
CA ASP A 24 5.31 -3.53 -64.20
C ASP A 24 6.44 -3.89 -63.22
N GLU A 25 7.53 -4.30 -63.82
CA GLU A 25 8.75 -4.80 -63.22
C GLU A 25 9.52 -3.61 -62.64
N VAL A 26 9.59 -3.50 -61.32
CA VAL A 26 10.58 -2.64 -60.65
C VAL A 26 11.36 -3.46 -59.63
N VAL A 27 12.44 -4.04 -60.15
CA VAL A 27 13.76 -4.20 -59.55
C VAL A 27 13.77 -3.98 -58.03
N ALA A 28 13.78 -5.07 -57.28
CA ALA A 28 14.02 -5.08 -55.85
C ALA A 28 15.51 -4.76 -55.59
N GLU A 29 15.82 -3.47 -55.43
CA GLU A 29 17.02 -3.02 -54.72
C GLU A 29 16.99 -3.64 -53.31
N ALA A 30 17.98 -4.47 -53.00
CA ALA A 30 18.16 -5.05 -51.67
C ALA A 30 18.58 -3.95 -50.68
N LEU A 31 17.61 -3.18 -50.18
CA LEU A 31 17.82 -2.31 -49.03
C LEU A 31 17.87 -3.17 -47.75
N PRO A 32 18.80 -2.90 -46.82
CA PRO A 32 18.81 -3.60 -45.54
C PRO A 32 17.46 -3.39 -44.88
N GLN A 33 16.75 -4.48 -44.59
CA GLN A 33 15.54 -4.43 -43.80
C GLN A 33 15.91 -3.79 -42.46
N SER A 34 15.55 -2.51 -42.33
CA SER A 34 15.45 -1.86 -41.04
C SER A 34 14.56 -2.76 -40.20
N MET A 35 15.15 -3.39 -39.19
CA MET A 35 14.41 -4.05 -38.13
C MET A 35 13.57 -2.97 -37.49
N ALA A 36 12.35 -2.79 -37.98
CA ALA A 36 11.40 -1.88 -37.39
C ALA A 36 11.19 -2.38 -35.98
N THR A 37 11.77 -1.69 -34.99
CA THR A 37 11.43 -1.88 -33.59
C THR A 37 9.91 -1.86 -33.52
N PRO A 38 9.25 -2.94 -33.04
CA PRO A 38 7.82 -2.94 -32.94
C PRO A 38 7.46 -1.81 -31.98
N LYS A 39 6.92 -0.71 -32.51
CA LYS A 39 6.34 0.33 -31.67
C LYS A 39 5.22 -0.37 -30.91
N LEU A 40 5.37 -0.44 -29.60
CA LEU A 40 4.37 -1.02 -28.72
C LEU A 40 3.17 -0.06 -28.68
N GLU A 41 2.32 -0.16 -29.69
CA GLU A 41 1.14 0.67 -29.83
C GLU A 41 0.01 0.09 -28.98
N PHE A 42 -0.15 0.66 -27.79
CA PHE A 42 -1.29 0.34 -26.94
C PHE A 42 -2.55 1.03 -27.46
N PRO A 43 -3.71 0.34 -27.44
CA PRO A 43 -4.98 0.95 -27.78
C PRO A 43 -5.31 2.08 -26.81
N ILE A 44 -6.11 3.05 -27.28
CA ILE A 44 -6.51 4.24 -26.51
C ILE A 44 -7.16 3.85 -25.18
N SER A 45 -7.97 2.78 -25.16
CA SER A 45 -8.60 2.25 -23.95
C SER A 45 -7.59 1.83 -22.88
N VAL A 46 -6.45 1.24 -23.28
CA VAL A 46 -5.38 0.85 -22.34
C VAL A 46 -4.68 2.09 -21.79
N LYS A 47 -4.42 3.10 -22.65
CA LYS A 47 -3.81 4.36 -22.21
C LYS A 47 -4.71 5.12 -21.22
N LEU A 48 -6.00 5.21 -21.54
CA LEU A 48 -7.00 5.85 -20.69
C LEU A 48 -7.17 5.09 -19.37
N GLY A 49 -7.30 3.75 -19.45
CA GLY A 49 -7.38 2.89 -18.28
C GLY A 49 -6.16 3.03 -17.38
N ALA A 50 -4.95 3.01 -17.93
CA ALA A 50 -3.72 3.22 -17.16
C ALA A 50 -3.68 4.60 -16.49
N GLY A 51 -4.10 5.67 -17.20
CA GLY A 51 -4.19 7.02 -16.64
C GLY A 51 -5.16 7.11 -15.47
N ILE A 52 -6.37 6.57 -15.62
CA ILE A 52 -7.38 6.51 -14.54
C ILE A 52 -6.86 5.68 -13.37
N GLY A 53 -6.20 4.56 -13.65
CA GLY A 53 -5.64 3.67 -12.63
C GLY A 53 -4.55 4.34 -11.80
N LEU A 54 -3.71 5.16 -12.43
CA LEU A 54 -2.68 5.94 -11.74
C LEU A 54 -3.32 6.99 -10.82
N ILE A 55 -4.33 7.71 -11.29
CA ILE A 55 -5.05 8.68 -10.46
C ILE A 55 -5.71 7.98 -9.27
N ALA A 56 -6.40 6.87 -9.51
CA ALA A 56 -7.02 6.07 -8.47
C ALA A 56 -6.00 5.56 -7.44
N PHE A 57 -4.85 5.06 -7.91
CA PHE A 57 -3.76 4.61 -7.05
C PHE A 57 -3.26 5.74 -6.14
N LEU A 58 -3.07 6.95 -6.66
CA LEU A 58 -2.65 8.10 -5.84
C LEU A 58 -3.72 8.48 -4.80
N LEU A 59 -5.00 8.46 -5.18
CA LEU A 59 -6.11 8.76 -4.26
C LEU A 59 -6.22 7.73 -3.12
N MET A 60 -5.84 6.46 -3.35
CA MET A 60 -5.84 5.43 -2.30
C MET A 60 -4.89 5.72 -1.13
N TRP A 61 -3.90 6.60 -1.30
CA TRP A 61 -3.02 7.01 -0.19
C TRP A 61 -3.70 7.97 0.79
N PHE A 62 -4.84 8.55 0.40
CA PHE A 62 -5.58 9.54 1.18
C PHE A 62 -6.93 8.99 1.67
N LEU A 63 -7.07 7.66 1.79
CA LEU A 63 -8.32 7.02 2.22
C LEU A 63 -8.81 7.50 3.60
N ASP A 64 -7.89 7.87 4.49
CA ASP A 64 -8.17 8.37 5.85
C ASP A 64 -8.28 9.91 5.92
N SER A 65 -8.37 10.58 4.78
CA SER A 65 -8.41 12.04 4.73
C SER A 65 -9.81 12.58 5.03
N TYR A 66 -9.96 13.19 6.21
CA TYR A 66 -11.19 13.88 6.63
C TYR A 66 -11.59 15.00 5.65
N THR A 67 -10.62 15.76 5.13
CA THR A 67 -10.88 16.86 4.18
C THR A 67 -11.43 16.38 2.85
N LEU A 68 -11.02 15.21 2.38
CA LEU A 68 -11.56 14.62 1.15
C LEU A 68 -12.95 14.03 1.39
N GLN A 69 -13.19 13.43 2.56
CA GLN A 69 -14.52 12.91 2.93
C GLN A 69 -15.58 14.02 2.97
N ASP A 70 -15.26 15.19 3.53
CA ASP A 70 -16.16 16.35 3.56
C ASP A 70 -16.53 16.87 2.16
N PHE A 71 -15.63 16.74 1.17
CA PHE A 71 -15.89 17.22 -0.20
C PHE A 71 -16.87 16.34 -0.98
N VAL A 72 -16.92 15.05 -0.66
CA VAL A 72 -17.70 14.05 -1.42
C VAL A 72 -18.93 13.55 -0.66
N ASP A 73 -19.24 14.13 0.49
CA ASP A 73 -20.47 13.86 1.27
C ASP A 73 -21.70 13.96 0.35
N PRO A 74 -22.60 12.95 0.29
CA PRO A 74 -22.76 11.80 1.19
C PRO A 74 -22.05 10.50 0.80
N ILE A 75 -21.19 10.49 -0.22
CA ILE A 75 -20.52 9.28 -0.71
C ILE A 75 -19.25 9.04 0.14
N PRO A 76 -19.00 7.81 0.63
CA PRO A 76 -17.74 7.48 1.28
C PRO A 76 -16.57 7.67 0.31
N PHE A 77 -15.60 8.51 0.65
CA PHE A 77 -14.47 8.84 -0.21
C PHE A 77 -13.74 7.58 -0.68
N GLY A 78 -13.56 6.58 0.19
CA GLY A 78 -12.89 5.34 -0.16
C GLY A 78 -13.55 4.53 -1.28
N LEU A 79 -14.84 4.73 -1.56
CA LEU A 79 -15.53 4.08 -2.67
C LEU A 79 -15.06 4.62 -4.04
N ILE A 80 -14.73 5.91 -4.11
CA ILE A 80 -14.36 6.62 -5.34
C ILE A 80 -13.07 6.04 -5.96
N PRO A 81 -11.92 5.98 -5.26
CA PRO A 81 -10.71 5.41 -5.82
C PRO A 81 -10.88 3.92 -6.14
N VAL A 82 -11.67 3.17 -5.36
CA VAL A 82 -11.96 1.75 -5.63
C VAL A 82 -12.71 1.57 -6.96
N ILE A 83 -13.77 2.35 -7.19
CA ILE A 83 -14.54 2.31 -8.45
C ILE A 83 -13.67 2.75 -9.62
N MET A 84 -12.89 3.83 -9.46
CA MET A 84 -11.98 4.30 -10.50
C MET A 84 -10.93 3.24 -10.85
N PHE A 85 -10.40 2.53 -9.85
CA PHE A 85 -9.43 1.46 -10.04
C PHE A 85 -10.04 0.24 -10.74
N GLY A 86 -11.28 -0.12 -10.40
CA GLY A 86 -12.04 -1.15 -11.11
C GLY A 86 -12.38 -0.76 -12.56
N GLY A 87 -12.77 0.49 -12.79
CA GLY A 87 -13.02 1.02 -14.14
C GLY A 87 -11.75 1.07 -14.99
N SER A 88 -10.62 1.46 -14.39
CA SER A 88 -9.29 1.37 -15.00
C SER A 88 -8.98 -0.06 -15.44
N PHE A 89 -9.15 -1.03 -14.54
CA PHE A 89 -8.93 -2.45 -14.85
C PHE A 89 -9.80 -2.89 -16.04
N TYR A 90 -11.08 -2.53 -16.06
CA TYR A 90 -11.99 -2.90 -17.13
C TYR A 90 -11.54 -2.36 -18.49
N LEU A 91 -11.11 -1.09 -18.55
CA LEU A 91 -10.63 -0.47 -19.80
C LEU A 91 -9.34 -1.11 -20.31
N VAL A 92 -8.41 -1.41 -19.40
CA VAL A 92 -7.15 -2.08 -19.75
C VAL A 92 -7.41 -3.53 -20.18
N TRP A 93 -8.29 -4.24 -19.47
CA TRP A 93 -8.68 -5.62 -19.78
C TRP A 93 -9.35 -5.72 -21.16
N SER A 94 -10.27 -4.81 -21.46
CA SER A 94 -10.97 -4.74 -22.74
C SER A 94 -10.00 -4.50 -23.91
N GLY A 95 -8.98 -3.67 -23.72
CA GLY A 95 -8.01 -3.33 -24.78
C GLY A 95 -6.86 -4.33 -24.97
N MET A 96 -6.48 -5.12 -23.96
CA MET A 96 -5.29 -5.99 -24.04
C MET A 96 -5.60 -7.45 -24.45
N GLY A 97 -6.88 -7.78 -24.60
CA GLY A 97 -7.34 -9.14 -24.94
C GLY A 97 -7.36 -10.07 -23.72
N LYS A 98 -8.41 -10.90 -23.63
CA LYS A 98 -8.73 -11.73 -22.44
C LYS A 98 -7.69 -12.81 -22.11
N GLN A 99 -6.71 -13.05 -22.98
CA GLN A 99 -5.65 -14.05 -22.79
C GLN A 99 -4.70 -13.69 -21.64
N LYS A 100 -4.55 -12.40 -21.31
CA LYS A 100 -3.65 -11.92 -20.24
C LYS A 100 -4.37 -11.56 -18.93
N THR A 101 -5.63 -11.98 -18.78
CA THR A 101 -6.48 -11.60 -17.63
C THR A 101 -5.84 -11.96 -16.29
N VAL A 102 -5.27 -13.17 -16.16
CA VAL A 102 -4.67 -13.61 -14.90
C VAL A 102 -3.51 -12.71 -14.49
N VAL A 103 -2.58 -12.44 -15.41
CA VAL A 103 -1.43 -11.55 -15.16
C VAL A 103 -1.91 -10.13 -14.81
N LEU A 104 -2.90 -9.63 -15.54
CA LEU A 104 -3.48 -8.31 -15.28
C LEU A 104 -4.09 -8.22 -13.88
N VAL A 105 -4.88 -9.21 -13.47
CA VAL A 105 -5.51 -9.25 -12.14
C VAL A 105 -4.43 -9.28 -11.05
N VAL A 106 -3.41 -10.12 -11.18
CA VAL A 106 -2.31 -10.20 -10.22
C VAL A 106 -1.59 -8.85 -10.09
N CYS A 107 -1.25 -8.20 -11.22
CA CYS A 107 -0.61 -6.88 -11.19
C CYS A 107 -1.49 -5.82 -10.51
N TYR A 108 -2.79 -5.79 -10.80
CA TYR A 108 -3.72 -4.84 -10.18
C TYR A 108 -3.88 -5.08 -8.69
N LEU A 109 -3.94 -6.35 -8.25
CA LEU A 109 -3.99 -6.69 -6.83
C LEU A 109 -2.71 -6.28 -6.09
N LEU A 110 -1.54 -6.54 -6.66
CA LEU A 110 -0.27 -6.11 -6.08
C LEU A 110 -0.21 -4.58 -5.99
N MET A 111 -0.65 -3.87 -7.02
CA MET A 111 -0.67 -2.41 -7.04
C MET A 111 -1.66 -1.83 -6.03
N ALA A 112 -2.84 -2.42 -5.85
CA ALA A 112 -3.79 -2.03 -4.81
C ALA A 112 -3.29 -2.36 -3.39
N GLY A 113 -2.49 -3.42 -3.23
CA GLY A 113 -1.93 -3.82 -1.95
C GLY A 113 -0.93 -2.81 -1.39
N VAL A 114 -0.18 -2.09 -2.24
CA VAL A 114 0.83 -1.12 -1.78
C VAL A 114 0.25 -0.01 -0.90
N PRO A 115 -0.73 0.81 -1.35
CA PRO A 115 -1.29 1.87 -0.51
C PRO A 115 -1.98 1.30 0.73
N TYR A 116 -2.56 0.10 0.63
CA TYR A 116 -3.19 -0.55 1.77
C TYR A 116 -2.18 -0.93 2.85
N ILE A 117 -1.08 -1.58 2.49
CA ILE A 117 0.01 -1.93 3.41
C ILE A 117 0.71 -0.66 3.92
N ALA A 118 0.92 0.34 3.07
CA ALA A 118 1.53 1.60 3.47
C ALA A 118 0.66 2.40 4.45
N GLY A 119 -0.67 2.29 4.34
CA GLY A 119 -1.61 2.85 5.30
C GLY A 119 -1.68 2.08 6.62
N MET A 120 -1.15 0.85 6.68
CA MET A 120 -0.99 0.16 7.96
C MET A 120 0.16 0.80 8.74
N SER A 121 -0.18 1.43 9.85
CA SER A 121 0.84 1.78 10.84
C SER A 121 1.24 0.52 11.59
N PHE A 122 2.41 -0.04 11.25
CA PHE A 122 3.08 -1.08 12.06
C PHE A 122 3.82 -0.46 13.27
N SER A 123 3.33 0.66 13.78
CA SER A 123 3.95 1.35 14.91
C SER A 123 3.49 0.68 16.20
N GLU A 124 4.36 -0.12 16.78
CA GLU A 124 4.26 -0.52 18.18
C GLU A 124 4.61 0.70 19.05
N SER A 125 3.66 1.63 19.17
CA SER A 125 3.82 2.76 20.07
C SER A 125 3.11 2.45 21.38
N ILE A 126 3.89 2.44 22.45
CA ILE A 126 3.40 2.52 23.81
C ILE A 126 3.64 3.95 24.31
N THR A 127 2.59 4.54 24.87
CA THR A 127 2.60 5.88 25.45
C THR A 127 2.12 5.80 26.88
N ILE A 128 2.78 6.55 27.77
CA ILE A 128 2.28 6.80 29.12
C ILE A 128 1.19 7.86 28.99
N SER A 129 -0.07 7.47 29.20
CA SER A 129 -1.20 8.41 29.10
C SER A 129 -1.44 9.15 30.41
N GLU A 130 -1.13 8.52 31.53
CA GLU A 130 -1.41 9.06 32.86
C GLU A 130 -0.41 8.53 33.88
N SER A 131 -0.17 9.32 34.91
CA SER A 131 0.64 8.94 36.07
C SER A 131 -0.12 9.36 37.32
N GLU A 132 -0.47 8.39 38.16
CA GLU A 132 -1.16 8.62 39.42
C GLU A 132 -0.23 8.27 40.58
N LEU A 133 -0.21 9.12 41.61
CA LEU A 133 0.45 8.83 42.87
C LEU A 133 -0.62 8.40 43.88
N SER A 134 -0.37 7.34 44.63
CA SER A 134 -1.27 6.86 45.67
C SER A 134 -1.49 7.93 46.76
N ASP A 135 -2.64 7.89 47.43
CA ASP A 135 -3.01 8.85 48.48
C ASP A 135 -2.00 8.89 49.64
N ASP A 136 -1.33 7.76 49.92
CA ASP A 136 -0.29 7.63 50.94
C ASP A 136 1.13 7.87 50.39
N SER A 137 1.25 8.24 49.11
CA SER A 137 2.51 8.49 48.40
C SER A 137 3.50 7.32 48.42
N SER A 138 2.99 6.09 48.54
CA SER A 138 3.79 4.86 48.58
C SER A 138 3.99 4.24 47.20
N GLU A 139 3.06 4.46 46.26
CA GLU A 139 3.05 3.84 44.94
C GLU A 139 2.79 4.88 43.85
N ILE A 140 3.49 4.75 42.72
CA ILE A 140 3.16 5.46 41.48
C ILE A 140 2.64 4.45 40.45
N THR A 141 1.48 4.74 39.89
CA THR A 141 0.84 3.94 38.83
C THR A 141 0.93 4.69 37.51
N LEU A 142 1.50 4.03 36.51
CA LEU A 142 1.64 4.54 35.15
C LEU A 142 0.62 3.82 34.26
N THR A 143 -0.29 4.58 33.65
CA THR A 143 -1.24 4.07 32.68
C THR A 143 -0.61 4.05 31.31
N ILE A 144 -0.57 2.88 30.72
CA ILE A 144 0.11 2.59 29.46
C ILE A 144 -0.92 2.29 28.40
N ARG A 145 -0.84 3.00 27.27
CA ARG A 145 -1.71 2.78 26.11
C ARG A 145 -0.88 2.55 24.87
N GLY A 146 -1.31 1.63 24.04
CA GLY A 146 -0.61 1.30 22.81
C GLY A 146 -1.16 0.05 22.16
N SER A 147 -0.63 -0.24 20.97
CA SER A 147 -0.95 -1.43 20.21
C SER A 147 0.29 -2.34 20.06
N SER A 148 1.00 -2.58 21.15
CA SER A 148 2.13 -3.53 21.17
C SER A 148 1.70 -4.86 21.79
N PRO A 149 2.13 -6.02 21.23
CA PRO A 149 1.96 -7.33 21.84
C PRO A 149 2.89 -7.57 23.05
N ALA A 150 3.72 -6.59 23.39
CA ALA A 150 4.64 -6.70 24.50
C ALA A 150 3.94 -6.89 25.85
N SER A 151 4.61 -7.66 26.71
CA SER A 151 4.15 -7.99 28.06
C SER A 151 5.15 -7.56 29.13
N ASN A 152 6.24 -6.91 28.73
CA ASN A 152 7.28 -6.41 29.62
C ASN A 152 7.75 -5.04 29.12
N ALA A 153 8.07 -4.15 30.04
CA ALA A 153 8.64 -2.84 29.76
C ALA A 153 9.91 -2.64 30.58
N ASP A 154 10.92 -2.04 29.98
CA ASP A 154 12.11 -1.57 30.68
C ASP A 154 11.81 -0.19 31.26
N VAL A 155 11.83 -0.11 32.59
CA VAL A 155 11.56 1.13 33.34
C VAL A 155 12.88 1.61 33.91
N SER A 156 13.23 2.86 33.61
CA SER A 156 14.38 3.54 34.20
C SER A 156 13.96 4.86 34.82
N ILE A 157 14.48 5.15 36.01
CA ILE A 157 14.25 6.42 36.72
C ILE A 157 15.60 7.06 36.97
N VAL A 158 15.72 8.31 36.52
CA VAL A 158 16.89 9.15 36.73
C VAL A 158 16.52 10.29 37.66
N TYR A 159 17.34 10.54 38.67
CA TYR A 159 17.23 11.67 39.59
C TYR A 159 18.54 12.46 39.58
N ASP A 160 18.45 13.78 39.34
CA ASP A 160 19.62 14.67 39.27
C ASP A 160 20.73 14.15 38.33
N GLY A 161 20.32 13.58 37.18
CA GLY A 161 21.22 13.00 36.18
C GLY A 161 21.85 11.65 36.55
N SER A 162 21.54 11.09 37.73
CA SER A 162 21.96 9.74 38.14
C SER A 162 20.82 8.74 37.99
N LEU A 163 21.12 7.57 37.43
CA LEU A 163 20.20 6.43 37.43
C LEU A 163 19.99 5.96 38.89
N VAL A 164 18.74 5.93 39.34
CA VAL A 164 18.38 5.51 40.70
C VAL A 164 17.54 4.23 40.72
N TYR A 165 16.94 3.87 39.58
CA TYR A 165 16.17 2.64 39.42
C TYR A 165 16.18 2.20 37.96
N GLU A 166 16.32 0.90 37.75
CA GLU A 166 16.25 0.26 36.44
C GLU A 166 15.76 -1.17 36.62
N GLU A 167 14.60 -1.49 36.07
CA GLU A 167 14.01 -2.82 36.16
C GLU A 167 13.11 -3.11 34.95
N THR A 168 13.09 -4.37 34.53
CA THR A 168 12.13 -4.86 33.55
C THR A 168 10.86 -5.31 34.27
N VAL A 169 9.76 -4.61 34.05
CA VAL A 169 8.48 -4.85 34.73
C VAL A 169 7.49 -5.47 33.76
N ALA A 170 6.84 -6.56 34.19
CA ALA A 170 5.77 -7.19 33.42
C ALA A 170 4.47 -6.37 33.51
N PHE A 171 3.75 -6.26 32.40
CA PHE A 171 2.44 -5.60 32.33
C PHE A 171 1.50 -6.33 31.37
N SER A 172 0.20 -6.07 31.49
CA SER A 172 -0.84 -6.58 30.59
C SER A 172 -1.78 -5.47 30.14
N MET A 173 -2.17 -5.50 28.86
CA MET A 173 -3.19 -4.61 28.29
C MET A 173 -4.58 -5.25 28.43
N ASP A 174 -5.02 -5.50 29.67
CA ASP A 174 -6.24 -6.25 29.98
C ASP A 174 -7.40 -5.39 30.52
N ARG A 175 -7.18 -4.07 30.68
CA ARG A 175 -8.17 -3.14 31.22
C ARG A 175 -8.83 -2.31 30.11
N LYS A 176 -10.06 -1.84 30.37
CA LYS A 176 -10.91 -1.10 29.41
C LYS A 176 -11.65 0.03 30.09
N ASP A 177 -11.60 1.21 29.49
CA ASP A 177 -12.27 2.43 29.98
C ASP A 177 -13.14 3.13 28.92
N GLY A 178 -13.31 2.51 27.76
CA GLY A 178 -14.09 3.05 26.64
C GLY A 178 -13.30 3.95 25.67
N ILE A 179 -12.03 4.26 25.97
CA ILE A 179 -11.11 4.97 25.06
C ILE A 179 -10.22 3.96 24.31
N GLY A 180 -9.95 2.81 24.93
CA GLY A 180 -9.22 1.69 24.35
C GLY A 180 -8.81 0.69 25.42
N ASP A 181 -8.13 -0.38 25.01
CA ASP A 181 -7.49 -1.29 25.95
C ASP A 181 -6.25 -0.60 26.52
N TYR A 182 -6.00 -0.77 27.83
CA TYR A 182 -4.86 -0.19 28.52
C TYR A 182 -4.28 -1.15 29.55
N GLY A 183 -3.04 -0.89 29.93
CA GLY A 183 -2.31 -1.59 30.98
C GLY A 183 -1.81 -0.63 32.03
N GLU A 184 -1.35 -1.18 33.15
CA GLU A 184 -0.80 -0.41 34.26
C GLU A 184 0.53 -1.01 34.70
N ILE A 185 1.48 -0.13 35.04
CA ILE A 185 2.70 -0.46 35.76
C ILE A 185 2.67 0.30 37.08
N THR A 186 2.78 -0.44 38.19
CA THR A 186 2.87 0.13 39.54
C THR A 186 4.28 -0.03 40.05
N LEU A 187 4.89 1.07 40.51
CA LEU A 187 6.23 1.11 41.07
C LEU A 187 6.14 1.60 42.52
N SER A 188 6.87 0.96 43.44
CA SER A 188 6.94 1.44 44.81
C SER A 188 7.90 2.62 44.92
N VAL A 189 7.46 3.71 45.54
CA VAL A 189 8.26 4.94 45.71
C VAL A 189 9.52 4.65 46.53
N SER A 190 9.48 3.73 47.48
CA SER A 190 10.64 3.37 48.32
C SER A 190 11.83 2.82 47.54
N ASP A 191 11.58 2.26 46.35
CA ASP A 191 12.60 1.54 45.58
C ASP A 191 13.49 2.50 44.77
N TRP A 192 13.02 3.71 44.51
CA TRP A 192 13.70 4.70 43.67
C TRP A 192 13.85 6.08 44.31
N TYR A 193 13.15 6.35 45.43
CA TYR A 193 13.22 7.64 46.10
C TYR A 193 14.64 7.93 46.61
N SER A 194 15.23 9.00 46.07
CA SER A 194 16.59 9.47 46.35
C SER A 194 16.63 10.91 46.87
N GLY A 195 15.47 11.52 47.12
CA GLY A 195 15.34 12.91 47.58
C GLY A 195 14.08 13.60 47.04
N ASN A 196 13.82 14.81 47.51
CA ASN A 196 12.69 15.60 47.03
C ASN A 196 13.02 16.27 45.70
N SER A 197 12.07 16.25 44.76
CA SER A 197 12.18 17.04 43.54
C SER A 197 12.24 18.53 43.84
N GLY A 198 12.96 19.27 43.01
CA GLY A 198 13.15 20.71 43.13
C GLY A 198 13.59 21.32 41.80
N PRO A 199 13.77 22.64 41.75
CA PRO A 199 13.98 23.38 40.49
C PRO A 199 15.23 22.98 39.71
N ASN A 200 16.17 22.24 40.32
CA ASN A 200 17.40 21.78 39.69
C ASN A 200 17.55 20.25 39.74
N ASN A 201 16.59 19.53 40.31
CA ASN A 201 16.69 18.12 40.62
C ASN A 201 15.30 17.48 40.47
N ASP A 202 15.05 16.90 39.31
CA ASP A 202 13.78 16.25 38.98
C ASP A 202 13.97 14.76 38.75
N TYR A 203 12.88 14.01 38.93
CA TYR A 203 12.80 12.62 38.48
C TYR A 203 12.37 12.59 37.03
N THR A 204 13.12 11.87 36.20
CA THR A 204 12.74 11.53 34.83
C THR A 204 12.46 10.04 34.76
N VAL A 205 11.21 9.68 34.47
CA VAL A 205 10.80 8.29 34.25
C VAL A 205 10.79 8.02 32.77
N THR A 206 11.53 7.00 32.34
CA THR A 206 11.52 6.51 30.95
C THR A 206 11.01 5.08 30.97
N VAL A 207 9.99 4.82 30.17
CA VAL A 207 9.45 3.48 29.93
C VAL A 207 9.70 3.15 28.48
N SER A 208 10.41 2.07 28.23
CA SER A 208 10.67 1.56 26.88
C SER A 208 10.11 0.16 26.75
N VAL A 209 9.60 -0.15 25.57
CA VAL A 209 9.06 -1.46 25.24
C VAL A 209 9.73 -1.90 23.95
N GLY A 210 10.40 -3.05 24.02
CA GLY A 210 11.24 -3.59 22.95
C GLY A 210 10.52 -4.57 22.04
#